data_AF-A0A954CFC5-F1
#
_entry.id   AF-A0A954CFC5-F1
#
_cell.length_a   1.000
_cell.length_b   1.000
_cell.length_c   1.000
_cell.angle_alpha   90.00
_cell.angle_beta   90.00
_cell.angle_gamma   90.00
#
_symmetry.space_group_name_H-M   'P 1'
#
loop_
_entity.id
_entity.type
_entity.pdbx_description
1 polymer ?
#
loop_
_entity_poly.entity_id
_entity_poly.type
_entity_poly.pdbx_seq_one_letter_code
_entity_poly.pdbx_strand_id
1 'polypeptide(L)'
;MEVSVFLQALLVLAVVVVMPLVERLRINAVVGYLAVGMAIGPNGAGMIHELDGAIELAEFGIVFLLFTLGLELSVDRLKAMRHDIFGLGTAQVLCCGVAVALAAWAIGFPPTTALILGAALAMSSTAVVAQILTDEGEMVTRLGRVAFAVLLFQDIAVAPILAMVPLVGEGAELGSVLGAALMRAVLGVGAVLLIGRYVTPHLFRLAARTRRREVFVALVIFTALGTGYLTSEAGLSMALGAFLSGVVLAGCVFRHQIEADIEPFKGILLGLFFMTIG
;
A
#
# COMPACT_ATOMS: atom_id res chain seq x y z
N MET A 1 -16.84 -6.13 -26.61
CA MET A 1 -15.90 -5.32 -25.81
C MET A 1 -16.63 -4.65 -24.64
N GLU A 2 -17.55 -3.70 -24.83
CA GLU A 2 -18.18 -3.04 -23.66
C GLU A 2 -19.00 -4.00 -22.77
N VAL A 3 -19.76 -4.92 -23.38
CA VAL A 3 -20.57 -5.92 -22.65
C VAL A 3 -19.69 -6.94 -21.91
N SER A 4 -18.50 -7.27 -22.43
CA SER A 4 -17.58 -8.21 -21.78
C SER A 4 -16.90 -7.60 -20.56
N VAL A 5 -16.52 -6.32 -20.64
CA VAL A 5 -15.97 -5.57 -19.49
C VAL A 5 -17.02 -5.41 -18.39
N PHE A 6 -18.27 -5.07 -18.74
CA PHE A 6 -19.35 -4.95 -17.77
C PHE A 6 -19.66 -6.27 -17.05
N LEU A 7 -19.67 -7.39 -17.78
CA LEU A 7 -19.89 -8.71 -17.20
C LEU A 7 -18.75 -9.11 -16.25
N GLN A 8 -17.50 -8.82 -16.61
CA GLN A 8 -16.34 -9.09 -15.74
C GLN A 8 -16.39 -8.24 -14.47
N ALA A 9 -16.70 -6.95 -14.58
CA ALA A 9 -16.88 -6.08 -13.41
C ALA A 9 -18.01 -6.59 -12.50
N LEU A 10 -19.13 -7.03 -13.07
CA LEU A 10 -20.24 -7.59 -12.32
C LEU A 10 -19.87 -8.91 -11.64
N LEU A 11 -19.10 -9.78 -12.30
CA LEU A 11 -18.61 -11.04 -11.73
C LEU A 11 -17.69 -10.78 -10.55
N VAL A 12 -16.75 -9.84 -10.66
CA VAL A 12 -15.86 -9.49 -9.56
C VAL A 12 -16.65 -8.91 -8.38
N LEU A 13 -17.60 -8.01 -8.64
CA LEU A 13 -18.45 -7.45 -7.58
C LEU A 13 -19.35 -8.53 -6.94
N ALA A 14 -19.88 -9.46 -7.73
CA ALA A 14 -20.66 -10.58 -7.24
C ALA A 14 -19.84 -11.49 -6.33
N VAL A 15 -18.56 -11.72 -6.66
CA VAL A 15 -17.64 -12.47 -5.78
C VAL A 15 -17.45 -11.72 -4.46
N VAL A 16 -17.21 -10.41 -4.47
CA VAL A 16 -17.11 -9.61 -3.22
C VAL A 16 -18.36 -9.78 -2.34
N VAL A 17 -19.55 -9.90 -2.93
CA VAL A 17 -20.81 -10.14 -2.20
C VAL A 17 -20.92 -11.57 -1.66
N VAL A 18 -20.33 -12.56 -2.33
CA VAL A 18 -20.35 -13.97 -1.93
C VAL A 18 -19.27 -14.28 -0.89
N MET A 19 -18.22 -13.47 -0.79
CA MET A 19 -17.08 -13.70 0.09
C MET A 19 -17.39 -13.82 1.59
N PRO A 20 -18.37 -13.11 2.18
CA PRO A 20 -18.82 -13.37 3.55
C PRO A 20 -19.28 -14.82 3.80
N LEU A 21 -19.68 -15.56 2.75
CA LEU A 21 -19.99 -16.99 2.84
C LEU A 21 -18.72 -17.85 2.95
N VAL A 22 -17.65 -17.47 2.26
CA VAL A 22 -16.34 -18.13 2.30
C VAL A 22 -15.66 -17.88 3.65
N GLU A 23 -15.81 -16.69 4.22
CA GLU A 23 -15.30 -16.34 5.55
C GLU A 23 -15.92 -17.21 6.67
N ARG A 24 -17.12 -17.78 6.46
CA ARG A 24 -17.70 -18.76 7.40
C ARG A 24 -16.85 -20.02 7.55
N LEU A 25 -15.97 -20.30 6.60
CA LEU A 25 -15.01 -21.41 6.66
C LEU A 25 -13.83 -21.11 7.59
N ARG A 26 -13.81 -19.98 8.30
CA ARG A 26 -12.73 -19.52 9.21
C ARG A 26 -11.38 -19.39 8.51
N ILE A 27 -11.39 -19.12 7.22
CA ILE A 27 -10.21 -18.79 6.42
C ILE A 27 -10.05 -17.27 6.45
N ASN A 28 -8.81 -16.77 6.51
CA ASN A 28 -8.53 -15.33 6.41
C ASN A 28 -9.08 -14.77 5.08
N ALA A 29 -9.73 -13.60 5.13
CA ALA A 29 -10.38 -12.98 3.96
C ALA A 29 -9.43 -12.87 2.77
N VAL A 30 -8.18 -12.47 3.00
CA VAL A 30 -7.14 -12.33 1.97
C VAL A 30 -6.92 -13.64 1.22
N VAL A 31 -6.78 -14.76 1.95
CA VAL A 31 -6.57 -16.08 1.36
C VAL A 31 -7.80 -16.53 0.57
N GLY A 32 -9.00 -16.22 1.06
CA GLY A 32 -10.24 -16.51 0.35
C GLY A 32 -10.35 -15.74 -0.98
N TYR A 33 -10.07 -14.44 -1.00
CA TYR A 33 -10.08 -13.64 -2.23
C TYR A 33 -9.04 -14.14 -3.25
N LEU A 34 -7.82 -14.44 -2.80
CA LEU A 34 -6.77 -15.02 -3.66
C LEU A 34 -7.20 -16.36 -4.26
N ALA A 35 -7.74 -17.27 -3.44
CA ALA A 35 -8.17 -18.58 -3.91
C ALA A 35 -9.31 -18.49 -4.93
N VAL A 36 -10.26 -17.57 -4.74
CA VAL A 36 -11.33 -17.35 -5.71
C VAL A 36 -10.78 -16.72 -6.99
N GLY A 37 -9.90 -15.72 -6.90
CA GLY A 37 -9.19 -15.14 -8.05
C GLY A 37 -8.52 -16.22 -8.90
N MET A 38 -7.69 -17.06 -8.25
CA MET A 38 -7.02 -18.19 -8.90
C MET A 38 -8.01 -19.16 -9.57
N ALA A 39 -9.17 -19.40 -8.94
CA ALA A 39 -10.17 -20.33 -9.45
C ALA A 39 -10.96 -19.77 -10.65
N ILE A 40 -11.23 -18.47 -10.72
CA ILE A 40 -12.03 -17.85 -11.79
C ILE A 40 -11.19 -17.18 -12.89
N GLY A 41 -9.91 -16.93 -12.60
CA GLY A 41 -8.95 -16.30 -13.48
C GLY A 41 -8.60 -17.15 -14.70
N PRO A 42 -7.72 -16.65 -15.57
CA PRO A 42 -7.41 -17.27 -16.87
C PRO A 42 -6.82 -18.68 -16.73
N ASN A 43 -6.10 -18.96 -15.64
CA ASN A 43 -5.51 -20.27 -15.36
C ASN A 43 -6.46 -21.24 -14.62
N GLY A 44 -7.60 -20.74 -14.13
CA GLY A 44 -8.63 -21.53 -13.47
C GLY A 44 -9.78 -21.87 -14.41
N ALA A 45 -10.96 -21.31 -14.16
CA ALA A 45 -12.15 -21.47 -14.98
C ALA A 45 -12.15 -20.61 -16.25
N GLY A 46 -11.20 -19.67 -16.39
CA GLY A 46 -11.09 -18.82 -17.57
C GLY A 46 -12.29 -17.88 -17.75
N MET A 47 -12.90 -17.41 -16.66
CA MET A 47 -14.07 -16.53 -16.73
C MET A 47 -13.67 -15.05 -16.86
N ILE A 48 -12.44 -14.70 -16.45
CA ILE A 48 -11.88 -13.35 -16.49
C ILE A 48 -10.57 -13.37 -17.29
N HIS A 49 -10.45 -12.49 -18.29
CA HIS A 49 -9.32 -12.46 -19.23
C HIS A 49 -8.65 -11.10 -19.40
N GLU A 50 -9.37 -9.98 -19.22
CA GLU A 50 -8.84 -8.62 -19.37
C GLU A 50 -8.86 -7.93 -18.00
N LEU A 51 -7.68 -7.78 -17.39
CA LEU A 51 -7.52 -7.29 -16.01
C LEU A 51 -6.86 -5.91 -15.93
N ASP A 52 -6.39 -5.33 -17.03
CA ASP A 52 -5.53 -4.14 -17.00
C ASP A 52 -6.19 -2.97 -16.24
N GLY A 53 -7.44 -2.64 -16.55
CA GLY A 53 -8.18 -1.59 -15.80
C GLY A 53 -8.63 -2.02 -14.40
N ALA A 54 -8.77 -3.32 -14.16
CA ALA A 54 -9.18 -3.85 -12.86
C ALA A 54 -8.02 -3.83 -11.84
N ILE A 55 -6.78 -4.02 -12.31
CA ILE A 55 -5.56 -3.96 -11.49
C ILE A 55 -5.32 -2.53 -10.98
N GLU A 56 -5.41 -1.53 -11.86
CA GLU A 56 -5.24 -0.12 -11.46
C GLU A 56 -6.32 0.31 -10.46
N LEU A 57 -7.57 -0.10 -10.69
CA LEU A 57 -8.68 0.18 -9.77
C LEU A 57 -8.52 -0.56 -8.43
N ALA A 58 -7.99 -1.79 -8.47
CA ALA A 58 -7.68 -2.60 -7.30
C ALA A 58 -6.65 -1.94 -6.38
N GLU A 59 -5.62 -1.28 -6.92
CA GLU A 59 -4.59 -0.62 -6.11
C GLU A 59 -5.17 0.45 -5.18
N PHE A 60 -6.27 1.09 -5.56
CA PHE A 60 -6.98 2.04 -4.69
C PHE A 60 -7.50 1.39 -3.41
N GLY A 61 -7.79 0.08 -3.41
CA GLY A 61 -8.12 -0.67 -2.22
C GLY A 61 -7.01 -0.65 -1.17
N ILE A 62 -5.75 -0.82 -1.60
CA ILE A 62 -4.59 -0.70 -0.71
C ILE A 62 -4.41 0.74 -0.23
N VAL A 63 -4.58 1.70 -1.14
CA VAL A 63 -4.46 3.13 -0.82
C VAL A 63 -5.44 3.50 0.28
N PHE A 64 -6.71 3.06 0.17
CA PHE A 64 -7.71 3.30 1.20
C PHE A 64 -7.46 2.49 2.48
N LEU A 65 -6.97 1.25 2.38
CA LEU A 65 -6.56 0.47 3.55
C LEU A 65 -5.49 1.20 4.36
N LEU A 66 -4.40 1.59 3.71
CA LEU A 66 -3.32 2.29 4.41
C LEU A 66 -3.71 3.70 4.84
N PHE A 67 -4.59 4.39 4.11
CA PHE A 67 -5.16 5.66 4.55
C PHE A 67 -5.94 5.50 5.85
N THR A 68 -6.84 4.51 5.94
CA THR A 68 -7.60 4.22 7.16
C THR A 68 -6.69 3.83 8.32
N LEU A 69 -5.69 2.97 8.08
CA LEU A 69 -4.67 2.67 9.09
C LEU A 69 -3.89 3.90 9.54
N GLY A 70 -3.63 4.83 8.61
CA GLY A 70 -3.07 6.14 8.91
C GLY A 70 -3.98 6.95 9.84
N LEU A 71 -5.30 6.99 9.61
CA LEU A 71 -6.25 7.71 10.47
C LEU A 71 -6.31 7.17 11.90
N GLU A 72 -6.12 5.87 12.08
CA GLU A 72 -6.05 5.24 13.41
C GLU A 72 -4.73 5.53 14.14
N LEU A 73 -3.66 5.80 13.39
CA LEU A 73 -2.34 6.09 13.94
C LEU A 73 -2.14 7.60 14.16
N SER A 74 -1.87 7.99 15.40
CA SER A 74 -1.47 9.36 15.69
C SER A 74 -0.02 9.63 15.25
N VAL A 75 0.27 10.89 14.92
CA VAL A 75 1.65 11.38 14.66
C VAL A 75 2.59 11.00 15.81
N ASP A 76 2.12 11.08 17.05
CA ASP A 76 2.92 10.74 18.23
C ASP A 76 3.23 9.24 18.31
N ARG A 77 2.29 8.39 17.89
CA ARG A 77 2.52 6.95 17.79
C ARG A 77 3.54 6.64 16.71
N LEU A 78 3.46 7.29 15.55
CA LEU A 78 4.47 7.16 14.49
C LEU A 78 5.88 7.57 14.99
N LYS A 79 5.97 8.69 15.72
CA LYS A 79 7.24 9.14 16.33
C LYS A 79 7.77 8.17 17.38
N ALA A 80 6.90 7.51 18.14
CA ALA A 80 7.30 6.50 19.11
C ALA A 80 7.87 5.25 18.43
N MET A 81 7.33 4.88 17.26
CA MET A 81 7.75 3.73 16.46
C MET A 81 8.99 4.00 15.59
N ARG A 82 9.54 5.22 15.54
CA ARG A 82 10.68 5.57 14.66
C ARG A 82 11.88 4.64 14.79
N HIS A 83 12.15 4.15 16.00
CA HIS A 83 13.27 3.23 16.25
C HIS A 83 12.99 1.82 15.72
N ASP A 84 11.73 1.39 15.73
CA ASP A 84 11.33 0.13 15.09
C ASP A 84 11.38 0.28 13.56
N ILE A 85 10.90 1.42 13.02
CA ILE A 85 10.91 1.70 11.57
C ILE A 85 12.35 1.73 11.04
N PHE A 86 13.20 2.61 11.56
CA PHE A 86 14.56 2.80 11.03
C PHE A 86 15.62 1.88 11.66
N GLY A 87 15.30 1.20 12.75
CA GLY A 87 16.18 0.22 13.39
C GLY A 87 15.87 -1.19 12.92
N LEU A 88 14.72 -1.72 13.36
CA LEU A 88 14.31 -3.09 13.04
C LEU A 88 13.97 -3.24 11.56
N GLY A 89 13.30 -2.27 10.93
CA GLY A 89 13.01 -2.29 9.51
C GLY A 89 14.27 -2.35 8.66
N THR A 90 15.25 -1.48 8.93
CA THR A 90 16.55 -1.52 8.26
C THR A 90 17.30 -2.83 8.51
N ALA A 91 17.31 -3.32 9.75
CA ALA A 91 17.94 -4.60 10.07
C ALA A 91 17.29 -5.77 9.32
N GLN A 92 15.96 -5.81 9.24
CA GLN A 92 15.24 -6.86 8.52
C GLN A 92 15.59 -6.84 7.03
N VAL A 93 15.44 -5.69 6.36
CA VAL A 93 15.69 -5.57 4.92
C VAL A 93 17.14 -5.90 4.58
N LEU A 94 18.11 -5.40 5.37
CA LEU A 94 19.53 -5.68 5.13
C LEU A 94 19.88 -7.13 5.41
N CYS A 95 19.48 -7.70 6.54
CA CYS A 95 19.83 -9.09 6.88
C CYS A 95 19.21 -10.08 5.90
N CYS A 96 17.92 -9.94 5.59
CA CYS A 96 17.25 -10.79 4.61
C CYS A 96 17.83 -10.56 3.21
N GLY A 97 18.03 -9.30 2.81
CA GLY A 97 18.54 -8.97 1.49
C GLY A 97 19.95 -9.48 1.25
N VAL A 98 20.85 -9.34 2.23
CA VAL A 98 22.21 -9.91 2.15
C VAL A 98 22.16 -11.43 2.13
N ALA A 99 21.35 -12.08 2.96
CA ALA A 99 21.24 -13.53 2.98
C ALA A 99 20.78 -14.08 1.61
N VAL A 100 19.75 -13.46 1.02
CA VAL A 100 19.24 -13.86 -0.30
C VAL A 100 20.23 -13.51 -1.41
N ALA A 101 20.88 -12.35 -1.36
CA ALA A 101 21.91 -11.97 -2.33
C ALA A 101 23.10 -12.94 -2.32
N LEU A 102 23.56 -13.36 -1.14
CA LEU A 102 24.63 -14.35 -1.01
C LEU A 102 24.20 -15.71 -1.58
N ALA A 103 22.95 -16.13 -1.34
CA ALA A 103 22.41 -17.35 -1.93
C ALA A 103 22.33 -17.26 -3.46
N ALA A 104 21.84 -16.13 -4.01
CA ALA A 104 21.79 -15.91 -5.45
C ALA A 104 23.18 -15.90 -6.08
N TRP A 105 24.15 -15.25 -5.44
CA TRP A 105 25.54 -15.24 -5.90
C TRP A 105 26.16 -16.65 -5.90
N ALA A 106 25.88 -17.46 -4.86
CA ALA A 106 26.35 -18.84 -4.78
C ALA A 106 25.78 -19.75 -5.88
N ILE A 107 24.60 -19.43 -6.44
CA ILE A 107 23.97 -20.16 -7.55
C ILE A 107 24.48 -19.65 -8.93
N GLY A 108 25.36 -18.63 -8.95
CA GLY A 108 26.07 -18.17 -10.14
C GLY A 108 25.53 -16.89 -10.77
N PHE A 109 24.61 -16.16 -10.11
CA PHE A 109 24.17 -14.85 -10.59
C PHE A 109 25.29 -13.81 -10.48
N PRO A 110 25.40 -12.84 -11.43
CA PRO A 110 26.33 -11.73 -11.31
C PRO A 110 26.10 -10.93 -10.02
N PRO A 111 27.14 -10.32 -9.40
CA PRO A 111 27.00 -9.61 -8.12
C PRO A 111 25.90 -8.54 -8.09
N THR A 112 25.79 -7.74 -9.17
CA THR A 112 24.75 -6.71 -9.29
C THR A 112 23.35 -7.30 -9.33
N THR A 113 23.16 -8.39 -10.09
CA THR A 113 21.88 -9.10 -10.18
C THR A 113 21.53 -9.76 -8.85
N ALA A 114 22.50 -10.40 -8.18
CA ALA A 114 22.32 -11.01 -6.87
C ALA A 114 21.92 -9.97 -5.80
N LEU A 115 22.55 -8.79 -5.81
CA LEU A 115 22.20 -7.68 -4.91
C LEU A 115 20.75 -7.22 -5.13
N ILE A 116 20.34 -7.01 -6.38
CA ILE A 116 18.97 -6.55 -6.70
C ILE A 116 17.95 -7.63 -6.35
N LEU A 117 18.22 -8.90 -6.65
CA LEU A 117 17.37 -10.02 -6.26
C LEU A 117 17.23 -10.10 -4.74
N GLY A 118 18.34 -9.97 -4.01
CA GLY A 118 18.32 -9.97 -2.55
C GLY A 118 17.48 -8.82 -2.00
N ALA A 119 17.69 -7.61 -2.50
CA ALA A 119 16.92 -6.44 -2.08
C ALA A 119 15.42 -6.58 -2.41
N ALA A 120 15.07 -7.08 -3.58
CA ALA A 120 13.67 -7.28 -3.99
C ALA A 120 12.96 -8.38 -3.18
N LEU A 121 13.64 -9.51 -2.94
CA LEU A 121 13.09 -10.66 -2.23
C LEU A 121 13.12 -10.51 -0.69
N ALA A 122 13.77 -9.47 -0.17
CA ALA A 122 13.72 -9.14 1.27
C ALA A 122 12.39 -8.50 1.70
N MET A 123 11.58 -8.07 0.74
CA MET A 123 10.37 -7.28 0.94
C MET A 123 9.18 -8.17 1.32
N SER A 124 8.22 -7.61 2.05
CA SER A 124 6.95 -8.25 2.40
C SER A 124 5.79 -7.52 1.75
N SER A 125 4.65 -8.19 1.59
CA SER A 125 3.43 -7.55 1.07
C SER A 125 2.75 -6.75 2.19
N THR A 126 2.88 -5.43 2.14
CA THR A 126 2.28 -4.51 3.12
C THR A 126 0.77 -4.70 3.20
N ALA A 127 0.07 -4.76 2.07
CA ALA A 127 -1.40 -4.91 2.02
C ALA A 127 -1.87 -6.20 2.70
N VAL A 128 -1.23 -7.33 2.38
CA VAL A 128 -1.59 -8.64 2.94
C VAL A 128 -1.35 -8.67 4.44
N VAL A 129 -0.14 -8.31 4.88
CA VAL A 129 0.21 -8.38 6.31
C VAL A 129 -0.61 -7.38 7.12
N ALA A 130 -0.79 -6.15 6.62
CA ALA A 130 -1.61 -5.15 7.30
C ALA A 130 -3.08 -5.58 7.40
N GLN A 131 -3.62 -6.21 6.36
CA GLN A 131 -4.99 -6.74 6.40
C GLN A 131 -5.11 -7.88 7.42
N ILE A 132 -4.19 -8.85 7.42
CA ILE A 132 -4.18 -9.94 8.41
C ILE A 132 -4.13 -9.39 9.84
N LEU A 133 -3.22 -8.45 10.13
CA LEU A 133 -3.11 -7.83 11.45
C LEU A 133 -4.37 -7.03 11.84
N THR A 134 -5.07 -6.46 10.86
CA THR A 134 -6.32 -5.72 11.09
C THR A 134 -7.46 -6.68 11.40
N ASP A 135 -7.62 -7.74 10.61
CA ASP A 135 -8.66 -8.76 10.77
C ASP A 135 -8.53 -9.50 12.11
N GLU A 136 -7.30 -9.76 12.55
CA GLU A 136 -7.01 -10.41 13.83
C GLU A 136 -6.99 -9.43 15.02
N GLY A 137 -7.14 -8.12 14.78
CA GLY A 137 -7.07 -7.09 15.82
C GLY A 137 -5.68 -6.92 16.44
N GLU A 138 -4.63 -7.42 15.77
CA GLU A 138 -3.26 -7.44 16.27
C GLU A 138 -2.49 -6.13 16.01
N MET A 139 -3.03 -5.19 15.24
CA MET A 139 -2.40 -3.89 14.94
C MET A 139 -1.96 -3.09 16.18
N VAL A 140 -2.67 -3.26 17.30
CA VAL A 140 -2.38 -2.58 18.56
C VAL A 140 -1.46 -3.38 19.50
N THR A 141 -1.07 -4.60 19.13
CA THR A 141 -0.14 -5.43 19.91
C THR A 141 1.30 -4.97 19.72
N ARG A 142 2.21 -5.45 20.56
CA ARG A 142 3.65 -5.15 20.37
C ARG A 142 4.17 -5.77 19.07
N LEU A 143 3.80 -7.02 18.79
CA LEU A 143 4.23 -7.73 17.59
C LEU A 143 3.70 -7.05 16.33
N GLY A 144 2.38 -6.77 16.28
CA GLY A 144 1.75 -6.09 15.15
C GLY A 144 2.34 -4.72 14.88
N ARG A 145 2.62 -3.91 15.91
CA ARG A 145 3.31 -2.63 15.73
C ARG A 145 4.71 -2.78 15.15
N VAL A 146 5.50 -3.76 15.61
CA VAL A 146 6.85 -3.99 15.08
C VAL A 146 6.78 -4.49 13.63
N ALA A 147 5.89 -5.43 13.33
CA ALA A 147 5.66 -5.91 11.97
C ALA A 147 5.28 -4.75 11.04
N PHE A 148 4.31 -3.93 11.46
CA PHE A 148 3.90 -2.75 10.69
C PHE A 148 5.02 -1.72 10.53
N ALA A 149 5.85 -1.51 11.55
CA ALA A 149 7.01 -0.63 11.45
C ALA A 149 8.03 -1.10 10.38
N VAL A 150 8.26 -2.42 10.30
CA VAL A 150 9.10 -3.03 9.26
C VAL A 150 8.47 -2.80 7.88
N LEU A 151 7.16 -3.03 7.72
CA LEU A 151 6.45 -2.78 6.45
C LEU A 151 6.55 -1.32 6.00
N LEU A 152 6.40 -0.36 6.93
CA LEU A 152 6.55 1.06 6.60
C LEU A 152 7.97 1.40 6.13
N PHE A 153 8.99 0.79 6.73
CA PHE A 153 10.36 0.95 6.26
C PHE A 153 10.56 0.34 4.88
N GLN A 154 9.99 -0.84 4.64
CA GLN A 154 10.01 -1.49 3.33
C GLN A 154 9.37 -0.60 2.26
N ASP A 155 8.20 -0.02 2.50
CA ASP A 155 7.56 0.92 1.56
C ASP A 155 8.45 2.12 1.21
N ILE A 156 9.23 2.64 2.17
CA ILE A 156 10.22 3.71 1.92
C ILE A 156 11.42 3.17 1.14
N ALA A 157 11.84 1.94 1.42
CA ALA A 157 12.99 1.29 0.80
C ALA A 157 12.73 0.86 -0.66
N VAL A 158 11.48 0.78 -1.12
CA VAL A 158 11.14 0.46 -2.52
C VAL A 158 11.87 1.41 -3.49
N ALA A 159 11.81 2.72 -3.26
CA ALA A 159 12.39 3.72 -4.15
C ALA A 159 13.90 3.52 -4.39
N PRO A 160 14.77 3.43 -3.35
CA PRO A 160 16.19 3.17 -3.57
C PRO A 160 16.46 1.77 -4.14
N ILE A 161 15.64 0.75 -3.84
CA ILE A 161 15.81 -0.59 -4.42
C ILE A 161 15.52 -0.57 -5.92
N LEU A 162 14.42 0.05 -6.35
CA LEU A 162 14.07 0.19 -7.76
C LEU A 162 15.09 1.06 -8.51
N ALA A 163 15.65 2.07 -7.85
CA ALA A 163 16.71 2.89 -8.41
C ALA A 163 17.99 2.07 -8.69
N MET A 164 18.21 0.92 -8.06
CA MET A 164 19.35 0.05 -8.40
C MET A 164 19.16 -0.72 -9.71
N VAL A 165 17.93 -0.87 -10.22
CA VAL A 165 17.65 -1.69 -11.41
C VAL A 165 18.42 -1.25 -12.66
N PRO A 166 18.50 0.05 -13.02
CA PRO A 166 19.27 0.52 -14.19
C PRO A 166 20.79 0.29 -14.08
N LEU A 167 21.32 0.06 -12.87
CA LEU A 167 22.74 -0.26 -12.69
C LEU A 167 23.12 -1.57 -13.40
N VAL A 168 22.14 -2.43 -13.67
CA VAL A 168 22.31 -3.60 -14.53
C VAL A 168 22.30 -3.15 -15.98
N GLY A 169 23.49 -2.91 -16.53
CA GLY A 169 23.68 -2.67 -17.97
C GLY A 169 24.10 -1.26 -18.35
N GLU A 170 23.71 -0.24 -17.58
CA GLU A 170 24.02 1.16 -17.92
C GLU A 170 25.30 1.71 -17.25
N GLY A 171 25.87 0.97 -16.29
CA GLY A 171 27.15 1.34 -15.66
C GLY A 171 27.12 2.64 -14.84
N ALA A 172 25.94 3.11 -14.45
CA ALA A 172 25.78 4.33 -13.66
C ALA A 172 26.43 4.21 -12.27
N GLU A 173 26.89 5.34 -11.71
CA GLU A 173 27.49 5.36 -10.38
C GLU A 173 26.43 5.16 -9.28
N LEU A 174 26.56 4.07 -8.52
CA LEU A 174 25.65 3.70 -7.42
C LEU A 174 25.30 4.89 -6.50
N GLY A 175 26.30 5.69 -6.12
CA GLY A 175 26.12 6.80 -5.19
C GLY A 175 25.22 7.92 -5.73
N SER A 176 25.34 8.26 -7.01
CA SER A 176 24.53 9.33 -7.62
C SER A 176 23.07 8.89 -7.78
N VAL A 177 22.86 7.65 -8.20
CA VAL A 177 21.54 7.05 -8.40
C VAL A 177 20.78 6.93 -7.08
N LEU A 178 21.43 6.38 -6.04
CA LEU A 178 20.82 6.28 -4.71
C LEU A 178 20.60 7.64 -4.05
N GLY A 179 21.53 8.57 -4.22
CA GLY A 179 21.40 9.94 -3.71
C GLY A 179 20.18 10.66 -4.31
N ALA A 180 19.98 10.54 -5.63
CA ALA A 180 18.82 11.10 -6.31
C ALA A 180 17.50 10.46 -5.85
N ALA A 181 17.47 9.13 -5.72
CA ALA A 181 16.29 8.40 -5.24
C ALA A 181 15.91 8.80 -3.80
N LEU A 182 16.89 8.88 -2.90
CA LEU A 182 16.66 9.28 -1.52
C LEU A 182 16.18 10.74 -1.43
N MET A 183 16.77 11.64 -2.22
CA MET A 183 16.35 13.04 -2.27
C MET A 183 14.89 13.17 -2.73
N ARG A 184 14.50 12.47 -3.81
CA ARG A 184 13.11 12.43 -4.28
C ARG A 184 12.16 11.90 -3.21
N ALA A 185 12.53 10.80 -2.55
CA ALA A 185 11.73 10.22 -1.47
C ALA A 185 11.51 11.22 -0.32
N VAL A 186 12.56 11.89 0.14
CA VAL A 186 12.50 12.91 1.20
C VAL A 186 11.60 14.08 0.78
N LEU A 187 11.72 14.56 -0.46
CA LEU A 187 10.86 15.62 -0.98
C LEU A 187 9.39 15.19 -1.07
N GLY A 188 9.11 13.99 -1.57
CA GLY A 188 7.75 13.46 -1.69
C GLY A 188 7.06 13.31 -0.33
N VAL A 189 7.74 12.67 0.64
CA VAL A 189 7.25 12.55 2.03
C VAL A 189 7.09 13.93 2.67
N GLY A 190 8.07 14.81 2.51
CA GLY A 190 8.02 16.17 3.03
C GLY A 190 6.83 16.96 2.48
N ALA A 191 6.58 16.87 1.18
CA ALA A 191 5.45 17.52 0.52
C ALA A 191 4.11 17.04 1.08
N VAL A 192 3.89 15.72 1.20
CA VAL A 192 2.65 15.18 1.78
C VAL A 192 2.46 15.61 3.22
N LEU A 193 3.50 15.58 4.05
CA LEU A 193 3.41 16.00 5.44
C LEU A 193 3.08 17.50 5.57
N LEU A 194 3.69 18.35 4.73
CA LEU A 194 3.41 19.79 4.72
C LEU A 194 1.99 20.10 4.22
N ILE A 195 1.57 19.50 3.11
CA ILE A 195 0.21 19.66 2.55
C ILE A 195 -0.82 19.17 3.58
N GLY A 196 -0.61 17.97 4.13
CA GLY A 196 -1.45 17.39 5.16
C GLY A 196 -1.56 18.29 6.39
N ARG A 197 -0.47 18.92 6.81
CA ARG A 197 -0.43 19.73 8.04
C ARG A 197 -1.13 21.08 7.86
N TYR A 198 -0.93 21.73 6.72
CA TYR A 198 -1.32 23.13 6.51
C TYR A 198 -2.54 23.30 5.61
N VAL A 199 -2.64 22.54 4.52
CA VAL A 199 -3.67 22.72 3.48
C VAL A 199 -4.91 21.89 3.82
N THR A 200 -4.72 20.61 4.11
CA THR A 200 -5.81 19.65 4.28
C THR A 200 -6.83 20.07 5.36
N PRO A 201 -6.43 20.49 6.59
CA PRO A 201 -7.40 20.90 7.61
C PRO A 201 -8.22 22.13 7.19
N HIS A 202 -7.66 23.01 6.35
CA HIS A 202 -8.38 24.16 5.83
C HIS A 202 -9.43 23.76 4.79
N LEU A 203 -9.07 22.88 3.85
CA LEU A 203 -9.99 22.34 2.86
C LEU A 203 -11.15 21.58 3.52
N PHE A 204 -10.88 20.75 4.51
CA PHE A 204 -11.93 20.00 5.23
C PHE A 204 -12.88 20.92 6.00
N ARG A 205 -12.38 22.00 6.61
CA ARG A 205 -13.25 23.02 7.22
C ARG A 205 -14.12 23.74 6.18
N LEU A 206 -13.58 24.03 5.00
CA LEU A 206 -14.33 24.65 3.91
C LEU A 206 -15.42 23.72 3.38
N ALA A 207 -15.08 22.45 3.12
CA ALA A 207 -16.02 21.43 2.69
C ALA A 207 -17.14 21.24 3.72
N ALA A 208 -16.82 21.18 5.01
CA ALA A 208 -17.82 21.07 6.08
C ALA A 208 -18.83 22.24 6.10
N ARG A 209 -18.41 23.46 5.72
CA ARG A 209 -19.30 24.63 5.64
C ARG A 209 -20.32 24.53 4.50
N THR A 210 -20.01 23.78 3.43
CA THR A 210 -20.95 23.59 2.31
C THR A 210 -22.19 22.77 2.70
N ARG A 211 -22.11 22.00 3.80
CA ARG A 211 -23.15 21.05 4.26
C ARG A 211 -23.59 20.04 3.20
N ARG A 212 -22.77 19.81 2.16
CA ARG A 212 -23.00 18.80 1.13
C ARG A 212 -22.10 17.59 1.38
N ARG A 213 -22.71 16.43 1.58
CA ARG A 213 -21.97 15.20 1.88
C ARG A 213 -21.06 14.82 0.71
N GLU A 214 -21.52 15.02 -0.52
CA GLU A 214 -20.80 14.68 -1.75
C GLU A 214 -19.47 15.43 -1.85
N VAL A 215 -19.44 16.71 -1.47
CA VAL A 215 -18.22 17.53 -1.47
C VAL A 215 -17.22 17.02 -0.42
N PHE A 216 -17.72 16.62 0.74
CA PHE A 216 -16.89 16.10 1.81
C PHE A 216 -16.26 14.76 1.42
N VAL A 217 -17.06 13.81 0.94
CA VAL A 217 -16.61 12.50 0.47
C VAL A 217 -15.62 12.66 -0.69
N ALA A 218 -15.91 13.53 -1.66
CA ALA A 218 -15.01 13.81 -2.77
C ALA A 218 -13.65 14.33 -2.29
N LEU A 219 -13.64 15.20 -1.26
CA LEU A 219 -12.39 15.71 -0.68
C LEU A 219 -11.62 14.61 0.06
N VAL A 220 -12.30 13.68 0.74
CA VAL A 220 -11.66 12.51 1.37
C VAL A 220 -10.93 11.68 0.33
N ILE A 221 -11.65 11.27 -0.73
CA ILE A 221 -11.09 10.45 -1.81
C ILE A 221 -9.96 11.20 -2.52
N PHE A 222 -10.17 12.48 -2.85
CA PHE A 222 -9.15 13.32 -3.48
C PHE A 222 -7.89 13.43 -2.62
N THR A 223 -8.05 13.56 -1.31
CA THR A 223 -6.91 13.66 -0.39
C THR A 223 -6.14 12.35 -0.32
N ALA A 224 -6.82 11.21 -0.20
CA ALA A 224 -6.18 9.90 -0.16
C ALA A 224 -5.45 9.57 -1.48
N LEU A 225 -6.15 9.67 -2.62
CA LEU A 225 -5.57 9.38 -3.93
C LEU A 225 -4.54 10.42 -4.36
N GLY A 226 -4.81 11.71 -4.14
CA GLY A 226 -3.92 12.79 -4.53
C GLY A 226 -2.60 12.78 -3.77
N THR A 227 -2.61 12.45 -2.47
CA THR A 227 -1.35 12.30 -1.71
C THR A 227 -0.59 11.05 -2.09
N GLY A 228 -1.27 9.95 -2.41
CA GLY A 228 -0.64 8.76 -2.99
C GLY A 228 0.00 9.04 -4.35
N TYR A 229 -0.69 9.77 -5.22
CA TYR A 229 -0.15 10.19 -6.52
C TYR A 229 1.10 11.08 -6.37
N LEU A 230 1.10 12.02 -5.40
CA LEU A 230 2.26 12.85 -5.13
C LEU A 230 3.49 12.04 -4.69
N THR A 231 3.30 10.95 -3.93
CA THR A 231 4.42 10.09 -3.53
C THR A 231 4.87 9.14 -4.63
N SER A 232 3.97 8.70 -5.53
CA SER A 232 4.37 7.88 -6.68
C SER A 232 5.26 8.65 -7.66
N GLU A 233 5.01 9.95 -7.87
CA GLU A 233 5.91 10.82 -8.66
C GLU A 233 7.31 10.94 -8.03
N ALA A 234 7.42 10.74 -6.71
CA ALA A 234 8.69 10.69 -6.00
C ALA A 234 9.35 9.30 -6.01
N GLY A 235 8.74 8.30 -6.66
CA GLY A 235 9.20 6.92 -6.73
C GLY A 235 8.84 6.05 -5.51
N LEU A 236 7.97 6.55 -4.63
CA LEU A 236 7.47 5.82 -3.46
C LEU A 236 6.12 5.16 -3.76
N SER A 237 5.65 4.25 -2.91
CA SER A 237 4.32 3.65 -3.10
C SER A 237 3.21 4.71 -2.94
N MET A 238 2.12 4.57 -3.70
CA MET A 238 0.92 5.40 -3.51
C MET A 238 0.31 5.18 -2.12
N ALA A 239 0.39 3.93 -1.64
CA ALA A 239 -0.14 3.53 -0.35
C ALA A 239 0.57 4.26 0.81
N LEU A 240 1.89 4.52 0.71
CA LEU A 240 2.64 5.30 1.70
C LEU A 240 2.17 6.77 1.75
N GLY A 241 1.89 7.41 0.62
CA GLY A 241 1.38 8.79 0.59
C GLY A 241 0.01 8.92 1.26
N ALA A 242 -0.89 7.99 0.93
CA ALA A 242 -2.18 7.88 1.60
C ALA A 242 -2.04 7.60 3.10
N PHE A 243 -1.18 6.67 3.49
CA PHE A 243 -0.87 6.39 4.89
C PHE A 243 -0.47 7.66 5.65
N LEU A 244 0.53 8.40 5.13
CA LEU A 244 1.03 9.61 5.76
C LEU A 244 -0.04 10.70 5.85
N SER A 245 -0.87 10.84 4.81
CA SER A 245 -2.01 11.75 4.81
C SER A 245 -3.03 11.38 5.89
N GLY A 246 -3.36 10.10 6.03
CA GLY A 246 -4.19 9.56 7.10
C GLY A 246 -3.64 9.91 8.48
N VAL A 247 -2.34 9.69 8.71
CA VAL A 247 -1.66 10.02 9.99
C VAL A 247 -1.78 11.51 10.32
N VAL A 248 -1.65 12.39 9.33
CA VAL A 248 -1.79 13.83 9.56
C VAL A 248 -3.26 14.20 9.85
N LEU A 249 -4.20 13.53 9.19
CA LEU A 249 -5.64 13.70 9.38
C LEU A 249 -6.18 13.05 10.67
N ALA A 250 -5.46 12.12 11.28
CA ALA A 250 -5.84 11.47 12.54
C ALA A 250 -6.10 12.47 13.69
N GLY A 251 -5.42 13.62 13.64
CA GLY A 251 -5.61 14.73 14.60
C GLY A 251 -6.74 15.70 14.26
N CYS A 252 -7.43 15.54 13.13
CA CYS A 252 -8.54 16.41 12.72
C CYS A 252 -9.85 16.06 13.45
N VAL A 253 -10.68 17.09 13.69
CA VAL A 253 -12.02 16.93 14.31
C VAL A 253 -12.93 15.99 13.50
N PHE A 254 -12.72 15.92 12.19
CA PHE A 254 -13.53 15.13 11.27
C PHE A 254 -13.06 13.68 11.10
N ARG A 255 -12.06 13.18 11.85
CA ARG A 255 -11.44 11.87 11.60
C ARG A 255 -12.44 10.71 11.44
N HIS A 256 -13.43 10.59 12.33
CA HIS A 256 -14.39 9.49 12.30
C HIS A 256 -15.36 9.61 11.11
N GLN A 257 -15.63 10.84 10.66
CA GLN A 257 -16.44 11.07 9.46
C GLN A 257 -15.65 10.67 8.21
N ILE A 258 -14.37 11.06 8.15
CA ILE A 258 -13.46 10.68 7.06
C ILE A 258 -13.36 9.16 6.96
N GLU A 259 -13.17 8.49 8.10
CA GLU A 259 -13.11 7.03 8.21
C GLU A 259 -14.41 6.37 7.73
N ALA A 260 -15.56 6.82 8.25
CA ALA A 260 -16.87 6.27 7.87
C ALA A 260 -17.19 6.47 6.37
N ASP A 261 -16.72 7.56 5.76
CA ASP A 261 -16.94 7.84 4.34
C ASP A 261 -16.01 7.02 3.43
N ILE A 262 -14.82 6.58 3.90
CA ILE A 262 -13.87 5.78 3.11
C ILE A 262 -14.02 4.27 3.29
N GLU A 263 -14.54 3.84 4.43
CA GLU A 263 -14.70 2.42 4.80
C GLU A 263 -15.41 1.57 3.72
N PRO A 264 -16.51 2.02 3.09
CA PRO A 264 -17.18 1.24 2.05
C PRO A 264 -16.30 1.02 0.80
N PHE A 265 -15.51 2.03 0.43
CA PHE A 265 -14.61 1.94 -0.72
C PHE A 265 -13.44 1.01 -0.43
N LYS A 266 -12.87 1.12 0.79
CA LYS A 266 -11.81 0.22 1.26
C LYS A 266 -12.22 -1.24 1.12
N GLY A 267 -13.36 -1.63 1.72
CA GLY A 267 -13.79 -3.03 1.73
C GLY A 267 -14.02 -3.61 0.34
N ILE A 268 -14.71 -2.88 -0.54
CA ILE A 268 -15.01 -3.36 -1.91
C ILE A 268 -13.73 -3.47 -2.73
N LEU A 269 -12.89 -2.44 -2.72
CA LEU A 269 -11.70 -2.38 -3.58
C LEU A 269 -10.58 -3.29 -3.08
N LEU A 270 -10.50 -3.54 -1.78
CA LEU A 270 -9.53 -4.49 -1.23
C LEU A 270 -9.87 -5.94 -1.63
N GLY A 271 -11.15 -6.30 -1.63
CA GLY A 271 -11.60 -7.59 -2.16
C GLY A 271 -11.30 -7.75 -3.65
N LEU A 272 -11.53 -6.69 -4.43
CA LEU A 272 -11.10 -6.62 -5.84
C LEU A 272 -9.58 -6.81 -5.97
N PHE A 273 -8.77 -6.15 -5.14
CA PHE A 273 -7.31 -6.24 -5.17
C PHE A 273 -6.76 -7.64 -4.94
N PHE A 274 -7.19 -8.32 -3.87
CA PHE A 274 -6.69 -9.66 -3.62
C PHE A 274 -7.17 -10.67 -4.65
N MET A 275 -8.35 -10.43 -5.24
CA MET A 275 -8.87 -11.27 -6.32
C MET A 275 -8.16 -11.06 -7.64
N THR A 276 -7.72 -9.84 -7.98
CA THR A 276 -6.97 -9.59 -9.23
C THR A 276 -5.54 -10.11 -9.16
N ILE A 277 -4.96 -10.24 -7.96
CA ILE A 277 -3.65 -10.88 -7.75
C ILE A 277 -3.73 -12.40 -7.91
N GLY A 278 -4.81 -13.02 -7.42
CA GLY A 278 -5.01 -14.48 -7.50
C GLY A 278 -5.35 -14.92 -8.91
#